data_AF-A0A5D2TSM6-F1
#
_entry.id   AF-A0A5D2TSM6-F1
#
_cell.length_a   1.000
_cell.length_b   1.000
_cell.length_c   1.000
_cell.angle_alpha   90.00
_cell.angle_beta   90.00
_cell.angle_gamma   90.00
#
_symmetry.space_group_name_H-M   'P 1'
#
loop_
_entity.id
_entity.type
_entity.pdbx_description
1 polymer ?
#
loop_
_entity_poly.entity_id
_entity_poly.type
_entity_poly.pdbx_seq_one_letter_code
_entity_poly.pdbx_strand_id
1 'polypeptide(L)'
;MQKASMSTISGSTKVIEGFRRANILLPKETKFQINDALYSPKFQRNLLSFKDIRHNGYYIETIIEGNDEYIQITSIIQGNKIILEKLFALSSSLYYTRISAIEAYAIIN
;
A
#
# COMPACT_ATOMS: atom_id res chain seq x y z
N MET A 1 -16.18 12.46 -12.92
CA MET A 1 -15.56 11.53 -11.94
C MET A 1 -16.57 10.44 -11.62
N GLN A 2 -16.29 9.18 -11.96
CA GLN A 2 -17.12 8.06 -11.51
C GLN A 2 -16.89 7.87 -10.01
N LYS A 3 -17.95 7.93 -9.22
CA LYS A 3 -17.91 7.65 -7.78
C LYS A 3 -18.08 6.16 -7.58
N ALA A 4 -17.17 5.54 -6.84
CA ALA A 4 -17.32 4.16 -6.40
C ALA A 4 -17.72 4.11 -4.92
N SER A 5 -18.49 3.08 -4.58
CA SER A 5 -18.80 2.74 -3.19
C SER A 5 -17.85 1.68 -2.70
N MET A 6 -17.37 1.84 -1.47
CA MET A 6 -16.69 0.78 -0.74
C MET A 6 -17.61 0.32 0.38
N SER A 7 -17.76 -1.00 0.53
CA SER A 7 -18.44 -1.59 1.67
C SER A 7 -17.41 -1.90 2.75
N THR A 8 -17.63 -1.37 3.95
CA THR A 8 -16.88 -1.75 5.15
C THR A 8 -17.82 -2.53 6.07
N ILE A 9 -17.29 -3.08 7.16
CA ILE A 9 -18.12 -3.74 8.19
C ILE A 9 -19.16 -2.80 8.82
N SER A 10 -18.99 -1.48 8.71
CA SER A 10 -19.94 -0.48 9.19
C SER A 10 -21.01 -0.11 8.15
N GLY A 11 -20.96 -0.71 6.96
CA GLY A 11 -21.89 -0.44 5.85
C GLY A 11 -21.23 0.13 4.60
N SER A 12 -22.02 0.34 3.55
CA SER A 12 -21.57 0.92 2.29
C SER A 12 -21.41 2.44 2.40
N THR A 13 -20.30 2.99 1.92
CA THR A 13 -20.10 4.44 1.89
C THR A 13 -19.56 4.92 0.54
N LYS A 14 -20.06 6.07 0.07
CA LYS A 14 -19.64 6.73 -1.18
C LYS A 14 -18.45 7.64 -0.91
N VAL A 15 -17.31 7.02 -0.63
CA VAL A 15 -16.08 7.73 -0.25
C VAL A 15 -15.07 7.83 -1.37
N ILE A 16 -15.15 6.96 -2.38
CA ILE A 16 -14.20 6.97 -3.49
C ILE A 16 -14.64 8.02 -4.50
N GLU A 17 -13.82 9.04 -4.66
CA GLU A 17 -14.08 10.16 -5.56
C GLU A 17 -13.51 9.93 -6.95
N GLY A 18 -12.56 9.00 -7.11
CA GLY A 18 -12.07 8.57 -8.41
C GLY A 18 -11.06 7.44 -8.33
N PHE A 19 -10.59 7.01 -9.51
CA PHE A 19 -9.58 5.97 -9.69
C PHE A 19 -8.45 6.55 -10.52
N ARG A 20 -7.20 6.31 -10.12
CA ARG A 20 -6.01 6.77 -10.86
C ARG A 20 -4.87 5.78 -10.72
N ARG A 21 -3.91 5.84 -11.65
CA ARG A 21 -2.58 5.25 -11.40
C ARG A 21 -1.85 6.10 -10.38
N ALA A 22 -1.20 5.46 -9.43
CA ALA A 22 -0.38 6.12 -8.43
C ALA A 22 0.97 5.44 -8.32
N ASN A 23 2.02 6.24 -8.29
CA ASN A 23 3.33 5.79 -7.81
C ASN A 23 3.51 6.30 -6.39
N ILE A 24 3.86 5.41 -5.47
CA ILE A 24 4.20 5.77 -4.08
C ILE A 24 5.62 5.29 -3.77
N LEU A 25 6.31 6.04 -2.91
CA LEU A 25 7.63 5.68 -2.42
C LEU A 25 7.55 5.40 -0.92
N LEU A 26 8.08 4.25 -0.49
CA LEU A 26 8.23 3.92 0.92
C LEU A 26 9.56 4.49 1.48
N PRO A 27 9.77 4.49 2.82
CA PRO A 27 10.90 5.19 3.44
C PRO A 27 12.28 4.74 2.97
N LYS A 28 12.47 3.49 2.55
CA LYS A 28 13.73 3.00 1.98
C LYS A 28 13.75 3.05 0.45
N GLU A 29 13.02 4.01 -0.12
CA GLU A 29 12.91 4.25 -1.56
C GLU A 29 12.31 3.08 -2.35
N THR A 30 11.57 2.20 -1.66
CA THR A 30 10.86 1.11 -2.33
C THR A 30 9.68 1.68 -3.11
N LYS A 31 9.74 1.57 -4.44
CA LYS A 31 8.73 2.10 -5.36
C LYS A 31 7.59 1.12 -5.53
N PHE A 32 6.36 1.61 -5.45
CA PHE A 32 5.15 0.88 -5.81
C PHE A 32 4.40 1.59 -6.92
N GLN A 33 4.14 0.87 -8.00
CA GLN A 33 3.20 1.24 -9.03
C GLN A 33 1.84 0.59 -8.72
N ILE A 34 0.81 1.43 -8.57
CA ILE A 34 -0.57 1.02 -8.31
C ILE A 34 -1.40 1.41 -9.52
N ASN A 35 -1.97 0.43 -10.22
CA ASN A 35 -2.69 0.69 -11.45
C ASN A 35 -4.08 1.29 -11.20
N ASP A 36 -4.77 0.82 -10.15
CA ASP A 36 -6.16 1.17 -9.85
C ASP A 36 -6.28 1.78 -8.44
N ALA A 37 -5.51 2.84 -8.16
CA ALA A 37 -5.53 3.50 -6.86
C ALA A 37 -6.86 4.25 -6.66
N LEU A 38 -7.53 3.98 -5.53
CA LEU A 38 -8.76 4.64 -5.15
C LEU A 38 -8.46 5.97 -4.46
N TYR A 39 -8.92 7.07 -5.05
CA TYR A 39 -8.76 8.39 -4.47
C TYR A 39 -9.90 8.69 -3.49
N SER A 40 -9.54 8.89 -2.23
CA SER A 40 -10.48 9.16 -1.14
C SER A 40 -9.93 10.26 -0.21
N PRO A 41 -10.05 11.54 -0.58
CA PRO A 41 -9.41 12.65 0.12
C PRO A 41 -9.91 12.86 1.55
N LYS A 42 -11.06 12.27 1.89
CA LYS A 42 -11.67 12.35 3.22
C LYS A 42 -10.97 11.48 4.26
N PHE A 43 -10.17 10.49 3.85
CA PHE A 43 -9.43 9.65 4.79
C PHE A 43 -7.97 10.05 4.86
N GLN A 44 -7.45 10.07 6.09
CA GLN A 44 -6.04 10.33 6.39
C GLN A 44 -5.15 9.09 6.16
N ARG A 45 -5.76 7.92 5.94
CA ARG A 45 -5.07 6.64 5.77
C ARG A 45 -5.46 6.02 4.44
N ASN A 46 -4.48 5.43 3.76
CA ASN A 46 -4.67 4.68 2.53
C ASN A 46 -4.61 3.19 2.82
N LEU A 47 -5.23 2.39 1.95
CA LEU A 47 -5.11 0.93 1.95
C LEU A 47 -4.22 0.52 0.77
N LEU A 48 -3.31 -0.42 1.01
CA LEU A 48 -2.49 -1.05 -0.03
C LEU A 48 -2.94 -2.49 -0.19
N SER A 49 -3.38 -2.87 -1.39
CA SER A 49 -3.84 -4.24 -1.63
C SER A 49 -2.66 -5.19 -1.81
N PHE A 50 -2.80 -6.44 -1.36
CA PHE A 50 -1.80 -7.48 -1.64
C PHE A 50 -1.54 -7.68 -3.14
N LYS A 51 -2.57 -7.46 -3.98
CA LYS A 51 -2.45 -7.51 -5.44
C LYS A 51 -1.44 -6.50 -5.95
N ASP A 52 -1.47 -5.27 -5.45
CA ASP A 52 -0.53 -4.21 -5.84
C ASP A 52 0.90 -4.57 -5.42
N ILE A 53 1.08 -5.19 -4.25
CA ILE A 53 2.38 -5.66 -3.78
C ILE A 53 2.97 -6.70 -4.72
N ARG A 54 2.18 -7.73 -5.07
CA ARG A 54 2.60 -8.78 -6.00
C ARG A 54 2.84 -8.26 -7.42
N HIS A 55 2.05 -7.28 -7.86
CA HIS A 55 2.23 -6.64 -9.17
C HIS A 55 3.61 -5.98 -9.32
N ASN A 56 4.15 -5.44 -8.23
CA ASN A 56 5.49 -4.85 -8.20
C ASN A 56 6.62 -5.88 -8.03
N GLY A 57 6.30 -7.19 -8.05
CA GLY A 57 7.29 -8.26 -7.86
C GLY A 57 7.74 -8.45 -6.41
N TYR A 58 7.06 -7.81 -5.46
CA TYR A 58 7.41 -7.89 -4.05
C TYR A 58 6.58 -8.93 -3.31
N TYR A 59 7.12 -9.42 -2.20
CA TYR A 59 6.52 -10.39 -1.30
C TYR A 59 6.40 -9.77 0.08
N ILE A 60 5.41 -10.23 0.85
CA ILE A 60 5.27 -9.83 2.26
C ILE A 60 5.32 -11.07 3.14
N GLU A 61 5.98 -10.93 4.28
CA GLU A 61 6.02 -11.94 5.34
C GLU A 61 5.94 -11.23 6.69
N THR A 62 5.24 -11.82 7.66
CA THR A 62 5.28 -11.35 9.04
C THR A 62 6.51 -11.97 9.72
N ILE A 63 7.30 -11.14 10.39
CA ILE A 63 8.48 -11.57 11.14
C ILE A 63 8.40 -11.06 12.57
N ILE A 64 9.07 -11.76 13.47
CA ILE A 64 9.26 -11.34 14.86
C ILE A 64 10.75 -11.08 15.05
N GLU A 65 11.10 -9.88 15.49
CA GLU A 65 12.47 -9.51 15.85
C GLU A 65 12.49 -9.08 17.31
N GLY A 66 13.10 -9.90 18.18
CA GLY A 66 12.97 -9.74 19.62
C GLY A 66 11.53 -9.99 20.08
N ASN A 67 10.90 -8.98 20.66
CA ASN A 67 9.49 -9.02 21.08
C ASN A 67 8.56 -8.23 20.13
N ASP A 68 9.11 -7.65 19.07
CA ASP A 68 8.36 -6.78 18.17
C ASP A 68 8.01 -7.51 16.87
N GLU A 69 6.78 -7.30 16.39
CA GLU A 69 6.28 -7.86 15.14
C GLU A 69 6.40 -6.84 13.99
N TYR A 70 6.76 -7.34 12.80
CA TYR A 70 6.88 -6.53 11.59
C TYR A 70 6.23 -7.23 10.40
N ILE A 71 5.70 -6.45 9.47
CA ILE A 71 5.59 -6.88 8.08
C ILE A 71 6.89 -6.54 7.37
N GLN A 72 7.51 -7.54 6.77
CA GLN A 72 8.68 -7.38 5.92
C GLN A 72 8.26 -7.44 4.46
N ILE A 73 8.65 -6.43 3.67
CA ILE A 73 8.51 -6.43 2.21
C ILE A 73 9.84 -6.88 1.62
N THR A 74 9.80 -7.87 0.73
CA THR A 74 10.98 -8.46 0.11
C THR A 74 10.86 -8.55 -1.40
N SER A 75 11.98 -8.61 -2.10
CA SER A 75 12.07 -8.99 -3.52
C SER A 75 12.96 -10.21 -3.68
N ILE A 76 12.87 -10.87 -4.83
CA ILE A 76 13.77 -11.97 -5.19
C ILE A 76 14.64 -11.51 -6.35
N ILE A 77 15.95 -11.39 -6.11
CA ILE A 77 16.93 -11.01 -7.13
C ILE A 77 17.89 -12.18 -7.31
N GLN A 78 17.97 -12.72 -8.52
CA GLN A 78 18.82 -13.88 -8.85
C GLN A 78 18.62 -15.08 -7.90
N GLY A 79 17.36 -15.33 -7.49
CA GLY A 79 17.00 -16.40 -6.55
C GLY A 79 17.22 -16.07 -5.07
N ASN A 80 17.85 -14.93 -4.75
CA ASN A 80 18.10 -14.51 -3.38
C ASN A 80 17.01 -13.55 -2.89
N LYS A 81 16.54 -13.78 -1.67
CA LYS A 81 15.58 -12.91 -1.00
C LYS A 81 16.30 -11.66 -0.47
N ILE A 82 15.82 -10.48 -0.87
CA ILE A 82 16.33 -9.18 -0.43
C ILE A 82 15.23 -8.43 0.33
N ILE A 83 15.58 -7.88 1.48
CA ILE A 83 14.68 -7.08 2.31
C ILE A 83 14.65 -5.66 1.77
N LEU A 84 13.46 -5.20 1.38
CA LEU A 84 13.25 -3.85 0.88
C LEU A 84 12.75 -2.92 1.99
N GLU A 85 11.75 -3.37 2.76
CA GLU A 85 11.16 -2.60 3.86
C GLU A 85 10.85 -3.48 5.06
N LYS A 86 10.78 -2.86 6.23
CA LYS A 86 10.20 -3.44 7.45
C LYS A 86 9.24 -2.44 8.06
N LEU A 87 8.00 -2.85 8.25
CA LEU A 87 6.90 -2.02 8.74
C LEU A 87 6.49 -2.53 10.11
N PHE A 88 6.58 -1.65 11.10
CA PHE A 88 6.27 -1.99 12.50
C PHE A 88 4.78 -2.26 12.70
N ALA A 89 4.45 -3.28 13.49
CA ALA A 89 3.09 -3.57 13.91
C ALA A 89 2.69 -2.68 15.10
N LEU A 90 1.57 -1.97 14.99
CA LEU A 90 0.95 -1.35 16.16
C LEU A 90 0.38 -2.41 17.10
N SER A 91 0.10 -2.03 18.36
CA SER A 91 -0.59 -2.90 19.32
C SER A 91 -1.98 -3.36 18.88
N SER A 92 -2.56 -2.70 17.86
CA SER A 92 -3.80 -3.10 17.19
C SER A 92 -3.61 -4.09 16.04
N SER A 93 -2.41 -4.66 15.88
CA SER A 93 -1.98 -5.47 14.73
C SER A 93 -2.10 -4.75 13.37
N LEU A 94 -2.18 -3.42 13.39
CA LEU A 94 -2.14 -2.60 12.17
C LEU A 94 -0.69 -2.28 11.83
N TYR A 95 -0.26 -2.67 10.63
CA TYR A 95 1.01 -2.25 10.07
C TYR A 95 0.83 -0.94 9.33
N TYR A 96 1.74 0.01 9.54
CA TYR A 96 1.69 1.29 8.87
C TYR A 96 3.08 1.76 8.47
N THR A 97 3.10 2.66 7.50
CA THR A 97 4.31 3.34 7.07
C THR A 97 3.98 4.73 6.56
N ARG A 98 5.00 5.57 6.42
CA ARG A 98 4.86 6.87 5.74
C ARG A 98 5.25 6.68 4.29
N ILE A 99 4.45 7.27 3.40
CA ILE A 99 4.77 7.35 1.98
C ILE A 99 5.29 8.75 1.66
N SER A 100 6.34 8.85 0.86
CA SER A 100 6.77 10.10 0.23
C SER A 100 6.27 10.14 -1.22
N ALA A 101 5.95 11.35 -1.69
CA ALA A 101 5.49 11.70 -3.04
C ALA A 101 4.47 10.73 -3.70
N ILE A 102 3.22 11.18 -3.83
CA ILE A 102 2.24 10.54 -4.72
C ILE A 102 2.35 11.22 -6.08
N GLU A 103 3.02 10.60 -7.05
CA GLU A 103 2.84 10.98 -8.44
C GLU A 103 1.57 10.31 -8.96
N ALA A 104 0.45 11.03 -8.88
CA ALA A 104 -0.81 10.62 -9.46
C ALA A 104 -0.98 11.29 -10.83
N TYR A 105 -0.60 10.58 -11.90
CA TYR A 105 -0.82 11.05 -13.26
C TYR A 105 -2.33 11.00 -13.56
N ALA A 106 -2.93 12.17 -13.80
CA ALA A 106 -4.28 12.23 -14.36
C ALA A 106 -4.21 11.79 -15.83
N ILE A 107 -4.79 10.65 -16.18
CA ILE A 107 -5.16 10.42 -17.58
C ILE A 107 -6.38 11.31 -17.82
N ILE A 108 -6.14 12.49 -18.40
CA ILE A 108 -7.19 13.32 -18.97
C ILE A 108 -7.50 12.65 -20.31
N ASN A 109 -8.65 11.97 -20.39
CA ASN A 109 -9.25 11.53 -21.64
C ASN A 109 -10.59 12.24 -21.76
#